data_AF-A0A2E0M500-F1
#
_entry.id   AF-A0A2E0M500-F1
#
_cell.length_a   1.000
_cell.length_b   1.000
_cell.length_c   1.000
_cell.angle_alpha   90.00
_cell.angle_beta   90.00
_cell.angle_gamma   90.00
#
_symmetry.space_group_name_H-M   'P 1'
#
loop_
_entity.id
_entity.type
_entity.pdbx_description
1 polymer ?
#
loop_
_entity_poly.entity_id
_entity_poly.type
_entity_poly.pdbx_seq_one_letter_code
_entity_poly.pdbx_strand_id
1 'polypeptide(L)'
;MPLYFLEINMAEQKTTKKRARTKSGHYRADDPSTPDVDEAWEGVLPDTKETEKKTAWSGDDHIWYESKNKEPSMFEVAGISPIRNFANGTLEYKVHKDDITRFEKNHFVMNARIVKKRV
;
A
#
# COMPACT_ATOMS: atom_id res chain seq x y z
N MET A 1 13.42 16.73 49.22
CA MET A 1 12.92 17.61 48.14
C MET A 1 13.92 17.61 47.01
N PRO A 2 13.59 16.99 45.88
CA PRO A 2 13.80 17.66 44.60
C PRO A 2 12.52 17.60 43.74
N LEU A 3 12.25 18.74 43.10
CA LEU A 3 11.15 18.99 42.18
C LEU A 3 11.39 18.21 40.89
N TYR A 4 10.48 17.29 40.53
CA TYR A 4 10.46 16.69 39.19
C TYR A 4 9.52 17.51 38.30
N PHE A 5 10.16 18.29 37.43
CA PHE A 5 9.59 19.09 36.36
C PHE A 5 8.91 18.16 35.33
N LEU A 6 7.64 18.42 35.03
CA LEU A 6 6.87 17.76 33.96
C LEU A 6 7.42 18.18 32.61
N GLU A 7 8.00 17.26 31.84
CA GLU A 7 8.13 17.43 30.39
C GLU A 7 6.96 16.76 29.69
N ILE A 8 5.95 17.58 29.38
CA ILE A 8 4.84 17.24 28.49
C ILE A 8 5.40 17.27 27.06
N ASN A 9 5.69 16.09 26.51
CA ASN A 9 5.99 15.93 25.09
C ASN A 9 4.71 16.15 24.26
N MET A 10 4.43 17.41 23.90
CA MET A 10 3.39 17.77 22.94
C MET A 10 3.94 17.53 21.53
N ALA A 11 3.60 16.38 20.94
CA ALA A 11 3.97 16.04 19.57
C ALA A 11 3.34 17.04 18.58
N GLU A 12 4.17 17.78 17.84
CA GLU A 12 3.76 18.65 16.74
C GLU A 12 3.04 17.83 15.66
N GLN A 13 1.72 17.97 15.60
CA GLN A 13 0.92 17.45 14.50
C GLN A 13 1.20 18.31 13.26
N LYS A 14 1.99 17.78 12.34
CA LYS A 14 2.32 18.42 11.06
C LYS A 14 1.06 18.49 10.18
N THR A 15 0.33 19.61 10.26
CA THR A 15 -0.87 19.87 9.49
C THR A 15 -0.52 20.19 8.03
N THR A 16 -1.09 19.45 7.09
CA THR A 16 -1.00 19.75 5.66
C THR A 16 -1.92 20.92 5.35
N LYS A 17 -1.36 22.13 5.21
CA LYS A 17 -2.13 23.34 4.91
C LYS A 17 -2.70 23.28 3.49
N LYS A 18 -4.03 23.31 3.34
CA LYS A 18 -4.73 23.42 2.05
C LYS A 18 -5.33 24.81 1.93
N ARG A 19 -5.27 25.45 0.76
CA ARG A 19 -5.86 26.80 0.57
C ARG A 19 -7.39 26.72 0.61
N ALA A 20 -8.02 27.62 1.37
CA ALA A 20 -9.47 27.70 1.50
C ALA A 20 -10.13 28.20 0.21
N ARG A 21 -11.28 27.62 -0.16
CA ARG A 21 -12.08 28.04 -1.34
C ARG A 21 -13.48 28.53 -0.96
N THR A 22 -14.07 29.35 -1.81
CA THR A 22 -15.48 29.75 -1.75
C THR A 22 -16.36 28.70 -2.42
N LYS A 23 -17.69 28.79 -2.27
CA LYS A 23 -18.65 27.87 -2.92
C LYS A 23 -18.57 27.90 -4.45
N SER A 24 -18.07 29.00 -5.02
CA SER A 24 -17.82 29.18 -6.46
C SER A 24 -16.42 28.70 -6.89
N GLY A 25 -15.63 28.12 -5.98
CA GLY A 25 -14.32 27.54 -6.28
C GLY A 25 -13.16 28.54 -6.35
N HIS A 26 -13.41 29.83 -6.09
CA HIS A 26 -12.37 30.86 -6.03
C HIS A 26 -11.64 30.79 -4.69
N TYR A 27 -10.38 31.21 -4.62
CA TYR A 27 -9.68 31.25 -3.34
C TYR A 27 -10.27 32.35 -2.47
N ARG A 28 -10.44 32.07 -1.17
CA ARG A 28 -10.97 33.07 -0.22
C ARG A 28 -10.07 34.32 -0.12
N ALA A 29 -8.77 34.17 -0.36
CA ALA A 29 -7.82 35.28 -0.41
C ALA A 29 -8.05 36.24 -1.61
N ASP A 30 -8.75 35.78 -2.65
CA ASP A 30 -9.02 36.57 -3.85
C ASP A 30 -10.40 37.27 -3.78
N ASP A 31 -11.12 37.15 -2.66
CA ASP A 31 -12.44 37.76 -2.45
C ASP A 31 -12.29 39.11 -1.70
N PRO A 32 -12.64 40.26 -2.32
CA PRO A 32 -12.58 41.59 -1.69
C PRO A 32 -13.46 41.75 -0.45
N SER A 33 -14.38 40.81 -0.21
CA SER A 33 -15.27 40.77 0.95
C SER A 33 -14.65 40.10 2.18
N THR A 34 -13.46 39.49 2.08
CA THR A 34 -12.83 38.79 3.20
C THR A 34 -12.05 39.78 4.07
N PRO A 35 -12.44 39.99 5.34
CA PRO A 35 -11.66 40.82 6.26
C PRO A 35 -10.27 40.20 6.49
N ASP A 36 -9.28 41.03 6.81
CA ASP A 36 -7.86 40.68 7.00
C ASP A 36 -7.63 39.81 8.25
N VAL A 37 -8.17 38.59 8.19
CA VAL A 37 -8.00 37.49 9.15
C VAL A 37 -7.45 36.33 8.33
N ASP A 38 -6.53 35.55 8.90
CA ASP A 38 -5.80 34.43 8.26
C ASP A 38 -6.70 33.23 7.86
N GLU A 39 -7.81 33.49 7.16
CA GLU A 39 -8.79 32.53 6.65
C GLU A 39 -8.31 31.80 5.38
N ALA A 40 -7.08 32.09 4.92
CA ALA A 40 -6.52 31.58 3.66
C ALA A 40 -6.21 30.07 3.67
N TRP A 41 -6.21 29.43 4.85
CA TRP A 41 -5.83 28.02 5.02
C TRP A 41 -6.94 27.22 5.70
N GLU A 42 -7.43 26.18 5.03
CA GLU A 42 -8.21 25.12 5.66
C GLU A 42 -7.27 24.23 6.47
N GLY A 43 -7.42 24.25 7.79
CA GLY A 43 -6.83 23.28 8.71
C GLY A 43 -7.55 21.95 8.56
N VAL A 44 -7.24 21.21 7.49
CA VAL A 44 -7.75 19.86 7.30
C VAL A 44 -7.01 18.96 8.30
N LEU A 45 -7.69 18.59 9.39
CA LEU A 45 -7.33 17.38 10.13
C LEU A 45 -7.37 16.23 9.12
N PRO A 46 -6.32 15.40 9.03
CA PRO A 46 -6.26 14.38 8.00
C PRO A 46 -7.49 13.49 8.14
N ASP A 47 -8.32 13.45 7.10
CA ASP A 47 -9.37 12.44 6.98
C ASP A 47 -8.66 11.10 7.08
N THR A 48 -8.73 10.46 8.25
CA THR A 48 -8.42 9.05 8.40
C THR A 48 -9.43 8.30 7.57
N LYS A 49 -9.17 8.19 6.27
CA LYS A 49 -9.68 7.09 5.47
C LYS A 49 -9.18 5.85 6.19
N GLU A 50 -10.07 5.22 6.96
CA GLU A 50 -9.94 3.83 7.35
C GLU A 50 -9.82 3.03 6.05
N THR A 51 -8.58 2.94 5.60
CA THR A 51 -8.18 1.93 4.65
C THR A 51 -8.26 0.68 5.49
N GLU A 52 -9.32 -0.10 5.31
CA GLU A 52 -9.46 -1.41 5.93
C GLU A 52 -8.12 -2.14 5.74
N LYS A 53 -7.38 -2.26 6.85
CA LYS A 53 -6.15 -3.03 6.87
C LYS A 53 -6.59 -4.47 6.64
N LYS A 54 -6.53 -4.88 5.38
CA LYS A 54 -6.50 -6.27 4.94
C LYS A 54 -5.70 -7.03 5.99
N THR A 55 -6.33 -8.01 6.62
CA THR A 55 -5.74 -8.86 7.65
C THR A 55 -4.30 -9.18 7.26
N ALA A 56 -3.33 -8.68 8.03
CA ALA A 56 -1.93 -8.91 7.75
C ALA A 56 -1.65 -10.39 8.02
N TRP A 57 -1.62 -11.20 6.96
CA TRP A 57 -1.32 -12.62 7.01
C TRP A 57 0.06 -12.82 7.67
N SER A 58 0.13 -13.72 8.66
CA SER A 58 1.38 -14.06 9.37
C SER A 58 2.44 -14.46 8.35
N GLY A 59 3.66 -13.94 8.51
CA GLY A 59 4.70 -13.94 7.46
C GLY A 59 5.18 -15.32 6.98
N ASP A 60 4.82 -16.38 7.69
CA ASP A 60 5.53 -17.67 7.66
C ASP A 60 4.89 -18.74 6.76
N ASP A 61 3.64 -18.55 6.31
CA ASP A 61 2.86 -19.55 5.57
C ASP A 61 2.87 -19.35 4.04
N HIS A 62 4.04 -19.04 3.47
CA HIS A 62 4.20 -18.84 2.02
C HIS A 62 5.00 -19.95 1.34
N ILE A 63 4.53 -20.39 0.17
CA ILE A 63 5.22 -21.34 -0.71
C ILE A 63 5.67 -20.62 -1.97
N TRP A 64 6.90 -20.89 -2.39
CA TRP A 64 7.47 -20.38 -3.63
C TRP A 64 7.24 -21.35 -4.80
N TYR A 65 6.84 -20.80 -5.93
CA TYR A 65 6.76 -21.48 -7.21
C TYR A 65 7.61 -20.74 -8.24
N GLU A 66 8.13 -21.44 -9.23
CA GLU A 66 8.96 -20.90 -10.30
C GLU A 66 8.50 -21.44 -11.67
N SER A 67 8.53 -20.60 -12.70
CA SER A 67 8.31 -21.01 -14.09
C SER A 67 9.50 -21.81 -14.61
N LYS A 68 9.21 -22.92 -15.30
CA LYS A 68 10.22 -23.80 -15.90
C LYS A 68 11.01 -23.12 -17.02
N ASN A 69 10.38 -22.21 -17.75
CA ASN A 69 10.97 -21.53 -18.91
C ASN A 69 11.16 -20.04 -18.64
N LYS A 70 12.09 -19.43 -19.37
CA LYS A 70 12.24 -17.97 -19.40
C LYS A 70 11.06 -17.35 -20.14
N GLU A 71 10.24 -16.61 -19.41
CA GLU A 71 9.00 -16.05 -19.95
C GLU A 71 9.23 -14.61 -20.44
N PRO A 72 8.81 -14.27 -21.68
CA PRO A 72 8.97 -12.92 -22.21
C PRO A 72 8.07 -11.91 -21.47
N SER A 73 6.85 -12.29 -21.12
CA SER A 73 5.89 -11.46 -20.39
C SER A 73 5.64 -11.99 -18.98
N MET A 74 5.28 -11.07 -18.08
CA MET A 74 4.77 -11.41 -16.75
C MET A 74 3.28 -11.71 -16.87
N PHE A 75 2.82 -12.83 -16.33
CA PHE A 75 1.41 -13.19 -16.28
C PHE A 75 1.00 -13.64 -14.88
N GLU A 76 -0.23 -13.30 -14.51
CA GLU A 76 -0.81 -13.65 -13.21
C GLU A 76 -1.35 -15.07 -13.21
N VAL A 77 -1.34 -15.69 -12.02
CA VAL A 77 -1.75 -17.07 -11.84
C VAL A 77 -2.72 -17.11 -10.66
N ALA A 78 -3.97 -17.50 -10.93
CA ALA A 78 -5.04 -17.51 -9.93
C ALA A 78 -5.25 -16.17 -9.19
N GLY A 79 -4.89 -15.04 -9.82
CA GLY A 79 -4.96 -13.70 -9.22
C GLY A 79 -3.72 -13.30 -8.41
N ILE A 80 -2.66 -14.12 -8.43
CA ILE A 80 -1.39 -13.85 -7.78
C ILE A 80 -0.41 -13.31 -8.82
N SER A 81 0.14 -12.12 -8.55
CA SER A 81 1.07 -11.45 -9.45
C SER A 81 2.46 -12.12 -9.41
N PRO A 82 3.13 -12.24 -10.57
CA PRO A 82 4.47 -12.82 -10.67
C PRO A 82 5.57 -11.85 -10.19
N ILE A 83 6.67 -12.43 -9.76
CA ILE A 83 7.93 -11.75 -9.46
C ILE A 83 8.95 -12.20 -10.50
N ARG A 84 9.51 -11.27 -11.28
CA ARG A 84 10.54 -11.62 -12.26
C ARG A 84 11.90 -11.76 -11.57
N ASN A 85 12.54 -12.92 -11.71
CA ASN A 85 13.93 -13.09 -11.34
C ASN A 85 14.82 -12.54 -12.46
N PHE A 86 15.59 -11.48 -12.18
CA PHE A 86 16.42 -10.81 -13.18
C PHE A 86 17.70 -11.56 -13.55
N ALA A 87 18.18 -12.46 -12.69
CA ALA A 87 19.37 -13.27 -12.98
C ALA A 87 19.04 -14.40 -13.97
N ASN A 88 17.87 -15.03 -13.79
CA ASN A 88 17.47 -16.24 -14.50
C ASN A 88 16.51 -15.93 -15.66
N GLY A 89 15.79 -14.80 -15.56
CA GLY A 89 14.67 -14.43 -16.43
C GLY A 89 13.39 -15.24 -16.19
N THR A 90 13.37 -16.13 -15.20
CA THR A 90 12.21 -16.93 -14.80
C THR A 90 11.24 -16.10 -13.97
N LEU A 91 9.98 -16.55 -13.94
CA LEU A 91 8.94 -15.96 -13.09
C LEU A 91 8.82 -16.77 -11.81
N GLU A 92 8.75 -16.09 -10.69
CA GLU A 92 8.53 -16.66 -9.37
C GLU A 92 7.18 -16.20 -8.82
N TYR A 93 6.52 -17.04 -8.03
CA TYR A 93 5.24 -16.73 -7.41
C TYR A 93 5.33 -17.04 -5.92
N LYS A 94 4.91 -16.08 -5.11
CA LYS A 94 4.77 -16.23 -3.66
C LYS A 94 3.30 -16.48 -3.35
N VAL A 95 2.98 -17.72 -2.98
CA VAL A 95 1.59 -18.18 -2.78
C VAL A 95 1.34 -18.41 -1.31
N HIS A 96 0.25 -17.85 -0.77
CA HIS A 96 -0.17 -18.10 0.61
C HIS A 96 -0.79 -19.50 0.74
N LYS A 97 -0.70 -20.09 1.94
CA LYS A 97 -1.15 -21.47 2.20
C LYS A 97 -2.60 -21.74 1.83
N ASP A 98 -3.49 -20.79 2.09
CA ASP A 98 -4.91 -20.92 1.79
C ASP A 98 -5.19 -20.95 0.28
N ASP A 99 -4.38 -20.24 -0.50
CA ASP A 99 -4.52 -20.14 -1.96
C ASP A 99 -3.81 -21.26 -2.73
N ILE A 100 -3.04 -22.12 -2.04
CA ILE A 100 -2.28 -23.22 -2.69
C ILE A 100 -3.22 -24.10 -3.52
N THR A 101 -4.34 -24.53 -2.93
CA THR A 101 -5.25 -25.47 -3.60
C THR A 101 -5.86 -24.89 -4.88
N ARG A 102 -6.09 -23.57 -4.91
CA ARG A 102 -6.55 -22.84 -6.09
C ARG A 102 -5.43 -22.68 -7.11
N PHE A 103 -4.23 -22.39 -6.64
CA PHE A 103 -3.04 -22.21 -7.46
C PHE A 103 -2.62 -23.51 -8.16
N GLU A 104 -2.58 -24.64 -7.46
CA GLU A 104 -2.21 -25.95 -8.00
C GLU A 104 -3.20 -26.47 -9.05
N LYS A 105 -4.50 -26.13 -8.89
CA LYS A 105 -5.54 -26.45 -9.88
C LYS A 105 -5.44 -25.60 -11.15
N ASN A 106 -4.65 -24.53 -11.16
CA ASN A 106 -4.52 -23.71 -12.35
C ASN A 106 -3.72 -24.45 -13.43
N HIS A 107 -4.17 -24.31 -14.68
CA HIS A 107 -3.59 -24.99 -15.85
C HIS A 107 -2.08 -24.78 -16.02
N PHE A 108 -1.51 -23.65 -15.61
CA PHE A 108 -0.06 -23.44 -15.67
C PHE A 108 0.73 -24.38 -14.74
N VAL A 109 0.18 -24.69 -13.56
CA VAL A 109 0.83 -25.62 -12.61
C VAL A 109 0.58 -27.06 -13.05
N MET A 110 -0.65 -27.40 -13.44
CA MET A 110 -1.00 -28.74 -13.93
C MET A 110 -0.21 -29.14 -15.18
N ASN A 111 0.02 -28.20 -16.11
CA ASN A 111 0.80 -28.43 -17.33
C ASN A 111 2.32 -28.45 -17.08
N ALA A 112 2.75 -28.44 -15.80
CA ALA A 112 4.15 -28.39 -15.37
C ALA A 112 4.94 -27.19 -15.94
N ARG A 113 4.25 -26.10 -16.31
CA ARG A 113 4.88 -24.83 -16.71
C ARG A 113 5.40 -24.09 -15.49
N ILE A 114 4.67 -24.16 -14.37
CA ILE A 114 5.07 -23.61 -13.07
C ILE A 114 5.27 -24.77 -12.10
N VAL A 115 6.41 -24.80 -11.42
CA VAL A 115 6.83 -25.87 -10.53
C VAL A 115 7.13 -25.29 -9.15
N LYS A 116 6.83 -26.05 -8.09
CA LYS A 116 7.19 -25.66 -6.72
C LYS A 116 8.71 -25.52 -6.61
N LYS A 117 9.18 -24.35 -6.17
CA LYS A 117 10.61 -24.09 -5.98
C LYS A 117 11.08 -24.95 -4.81
N ARG A 118 11.99 -25.89 -5.08
CA ARG A 118 12.69 -26.60 -4.00
C ARG A 118 13.71 -25.61 -3.45
N VAL A 119 13.50 -25.21 -2.19
CA VAL A 119 14.50 -24.53 -1.37
C VAL A 119 15.54 -25.54 -0.94
#